data_AF-A0A1M5IVC1-F1
#
_entry.id   AF-A0A1M5IVC1-F1
#
_cell.length_a   1.000
_cell.length_b   1.000
_cell.length_c   1.000
_cell.angle_alpha   90.00
_cell.angle_beta   90.00
_cell.angle_gamma   90.00
#
_symmetry.space_group_name_H-M   'P 1'
#
loop_
_entity.id
_entity.type
_entity.pdbx_description
1 polymer ?
#
loop_
_entity_poly.entity_id
_entity_poly.type
_entity_poly.pdbx_seq_one_letter_code
_entity_poly.pdbx_strand_id
1 'polypeptide(L)'
;METALFLAMGWCGTKYPGWWRRFWKNPPPPPDPEPWWTVALIGIGLVAGAAGGLFFSNAIAENQFFAGQNAVASGLFAFGASNVITGIASSFRN
;
A
#
# COMPACT_ATOMS: atom_id res chain seq x y z
N MET A 1 -0.18 -15.03 8.96
CA MET A 1 -0.84 -13.84 9.54
C MET A 1 -0.19 -12.53 9.08
N GLU A 2 1.10 -12.54 8.73
CA GLU A 2 1.86 -11.34 8.30
C GLU A 2 1.42 -10.77 6.94
N THR A 3 0.98 -11.62 6.00
CA THR A 3 0.48 -11.19 4.69
C THR A 3 -0.72 -10.26 4.77
N ALA A 4 -1.63 -10.48 5.74
CA ALA A 4 -2.76 -9.59 5.99
C ALA A 4 -2.30 -8.21 6.48
N LEU A 5 -1.24 -8.18 7.30
CA LEU A 5 -0.61 -6.93 7.74
C LEU A 5 0.05 -6.22 6.56
N PHE A 6 0.75 -6.93 5.66
CA PHE A 6 1.35 -6.32 4.47
C PHE A 6 0.32 -5.79 3.48
N LEU A 7 -0.81 -6.48 3.32
CA LEU A 7 -1.94 -5.98 2.53
C LEU A 7 -2.57 -4.74 3.18
N ALA A 8 -2.78 -4.73 4.49
CA ALA A 8 -3.32 -3.57 5.20
C ALA A 8 -2.37 -2.36 5.13
N MET A 9 -1.06 -2.59 5.31
CA MET A 9 -0.03 -1.56 5.19
C MET A 9 0.12 -1.09 3.74
N GLY A 10 0.04 -1.99 2.76
CA GLY A 10 0.05 -1.66 1.33
C GLY A 10 -1.18 -0.87 0.88
N TRP A 11 -2.34 -1.21 1.42
CA TRP A 11 -3.56 -0.43 1.25
C TRP A 11 -3.40 0.99 1.82
N CYS A 12 -2.92 1.09 3.06
CA CYS A 12 -2.69 2.37 3.73
C CYS A 12 -1.66 3.22 2.97
N GLY A 13 -0.63 2.59 2.41
CA GLY A 13 0.40 3.26 1.65
C GLY A 13 0.08 3.44 0.17
N THR A 14 -1.13 3.12 -0.29
CA THR A 14 -1.50 3.43 -1.67
C THR A 14 -1.69 4.94 -1.81
N LYS A 15 -0.93 5.58 -2.72
CA LYS A 15 -1.05 7.01 -3.07
C LYS A 15 -2.33 7.24 -3.87
N TYR A 16 -3.45 7.12 -3.18
CA TYR A 16 -4.75 7.47 -3.68
C TYR A 16 -5.30 8.59 -2.78
N PRO A 17 -5.19 9.87 -3.17
CA PRO A 17 -5.64 10.99 -2.33
C PRO A 17 -7.18 11.06 -2.17
N GLY A 18 -7.92 10.18 -2.86
CA GLY A 18 -9.37 10.15 -2.88
C GLY A 18 -10.04 9.30 -1.80
N TRP A 19 -9.52 8.11 -1.43
CA TRP A 19 -10.30 7.15 -0.62
C TRP A 19 -10.50 7.63 0.82
N TRP A 20 -9.44 8.05 1.49
CA TRP A 20 -9.53 8.60 2.84
C TRP A 20 -10.39 9.87 2.88
N ARG A 21 -10.19 10.73 1.88
CA ARG A 21 -10.91 12.01 1.75
C ARG A 21 -12.39 11.81 1.37
N ARG A 22 -12.74 10.72 0.69
CA ARG A 22 -14.11 10.32 0.31
C ARG A 22 -14.83 9.63 1.46
N PHE A 23 -14.10 8.90 2.32
CA PHE A 23 -14.66 8.28 3.52
C PHE A 23 -15.00 9.30 4.62
N TRP A 24 -14.24 10.40 4.70
CA TRP A 24 -14.41 11.43 5.74
C TRP A 24 -15.18 12.68 5.28
N LYS A 25 -15.52 12.83 4.00
CA LYS A 25 -16.30 13.98 3.51
C LYS A 25 -17.81 13.69 3.47
N ASN A 26 -18.57 14.53 4.18
CA ASN A 26 -20.00 14.71 4.00
C ASN A 26 -20.28 16.13 3.46
N PRO A 27 -21.03 16.30 2.35
CA PRO A 27 -21.67 15.28 1.52
C PRO A 27 -20.67 14.51 0.63
N PRO A 28 -21.03 13.31 0.15
CA PRO A 28 -20.15 12.51 -0.70
C PRO A 28 -19.82 13.27 -1.99
N PRO A 29 -18.53 13.33 -2.39
CA PRO A 29 -18.15 14.00 -3.63
C PRO A 29 -18.75 13.29 -4.84
N PRO A 30 -19.02 14.03 -5.94
CA PRO A 30 -19.56 13.47 -7.17
C PRO A 30 -18.72 12.30 -7.69
N PRO A 31 -19.32 11.32 -8.40
CA PRO A 31 -18.61 10.14 -8.89
C PRO A 31 -17.42 10.57 -9.74
N ASP A 32 -16.23 10.03 -9.43
CA ASP A 32 -15.05 10.28 -10.25
C ASP A 32 -15.33 9.83 -11.69
N PRO A 33 -14.95 10.62 -12.70
CA PRO A 33 -15.20 10.31 -14.11
C PRO A 33 -14.54 9.00 -14.59
N GLU A 34 -13.55 8.46 -13.86
CA GLU A 34 -12.84 7.23 -14.20
C GLU A 34 -12.66 6.30 -12.98
N PRO A 35 -13.69 5.54 -12.61
CA PRO A 35 -13.63 4.66 -11.44
C PRO A 35 -12.64 3.50 -11.62
N TRP A 36 -12.37 3.05 -12.84
CA TRP A 36 -11.46 1.92 -13.11
C TRP A 36 -10.01 2.25 -12.75
N TRP A 37 -9.54 3.48 -12.98
CA TRP A 37 -8.17 3.86 -12.67
C TRP A 37 -7.91 3.88 -11.16
N THR A 38 -8.93 4.27 -10.39
CA THR A 38 -8.92 4.19 -8.93
C THR A 38 -8.76 2.75 -8.46
N VAL A 39 -9.57 1.83 -9.01
CA VAL A 39 -9.50 0.41 -8.68
C VAL A 39 -8.16 -0.19 -9.09
N ALA A 40 -7.62 0.19 -10.24
CA ALA A 40 -6.31 -0.24 -10.71
C ALA A 40 -5.18 0.22 -9.76
N LEU A 41 -5.17 1.50 -9.36
CA LEU A 41 -4.17 2.02 -8.42
C LEU A 41 -4.23 1.32 -7.06
N ILE A 42 -5.43 1.07 -6.55
CA ILE A 42 -5.64 0.33 -5.31
C ILE A 42 -5.12 -1.11 -5.43
N GLY A 43 -5.45 -1.79 -6.53
CA GLY A 43 -4.95 -3.15 -6.81
C GLY A 43 -3.43 -3.20 -6.89
N ILE A 44 -2.83 -2.25 -7.60
CA ILE A 44 -1.37 -2.10 -7.72
C ILE A 44 -0.74 -1.87 -6.34
N GLY A 45 -1.34 -1.01 -5.51
CA GLY A 45 -0.85 -0.72 -4.16
C GLY A 45 -0.91 -1.91 -3.21
N LEU A 46 -2.00 -2.69 -3.26
CA LEU A 46 -2.14 -3.93 -2.50
C LEU A 46 -1.09 -4.97 -2.90
N VAL A 47 -0.91 -5.19 -4.20
CA VAL A 47 0.08 -6.16 -4.71
C VAL A 47 1.49 -5.70 -4.39
N ALA A 48 1.78 -4.41 -4.57
CA ALA A 48 3.06 -3.80 -4.25
C ALA A 48 3.41 -3.92 -2.75
N GLY A 49 2.46 -3.64 -1.86
CA GLY A 49 2.66 -3.77 -0.42
C GLY A 49 2.81 -5.22 0.04
N ALA A 50 1.99 -6.13 -0.49
CA ALA A 50 2.13 -7.56 -0.20
C ALA A 50 3.48 -8.13 -0.68
N ALA A 51 3.86 -7.83 -1.93
CA ALA A 51 5.13 -8.27 -2.49
C ALA A 51 6.33 -7.66 -1.75
N GLY A 52 6.29 -6.35 -1.47
CA GLY A 52 7.34 -5.66 -0.74
C GLY A 52 7.51 -6.18 0.69
N GLY A 53 6.40 -6.33 1.43
CA GLY A 53 6.41 -6.85 2.80
C GLY A 53 6.90 -8.29 2.88
N LEU A 54 6.46 -9.17 1.97
CA LEU A 54 6.92 -10.55 1.89
C LEU A 54 8.40 -10.65 1.54
N PHE A 55 8.85 -9.91 0.53
CA PHE A 55 10.24 -9.96 0.09
C PHE A 55 11.19 -9.47 1.19
N PHE A 56 10.81 -8.38 1.86
CA PHE A 56 11.60 -7.83 2.97
C PHE A 56 11.58 -8.76 4.18
N SER A 57 10.41 -9.25 4.62
CA SER A 57 10.28 -10.20 5.75
C SER A 57 11.15 -11.43 5.55
N ASN A 58 11.20 -11.98 4.33
CA ASN A 58 12.03 -13.13 4.01
C ASN A 58 13.54 -12.78 4.01
N ALA A 59 13.90 -11.59 3.52
CA ALA A 59 15.29 -11.11 3.52
C ALA A 59 15.83 -10.82 4.94
N ILE A 60 14.95 -10.52 5.91
CA ILE A 60 15.34 -10.24 7.30
C ILE A 60 14.97 -11.34 8.30
N ALA A 61 14.51 -12.49 7.82
CA ALA A 61 14.10 -13.62 8.66
C ALA A 61 15.22 -14.11 9.59
N GLU A 62 16.48 -14.09 9.13
CA GLU A 62 17.64 -14.55 9.89
C GLU A 62 18.47 -13.39 10.49
N ASN A 63 18.01 -12.15 10.36
CA ASN A 63 18.75 -10.99 10.85
C ASN A 63 18.47 -10.74 12.34
N GLN A 64 19.50 -10.91 13.18
CA GLN A 64 19.41 -10.70 14.63
C GLN A 64 18.99 -9.27 15.02
N PHE A 65 19.28 -8.27 14.19
CA PHE A 65 18.85 -6.88 14.38
C PHE A 65 17.33 -6.69 14.34
N PHE A 66 16.59 -7.58 13.68
CA PHE A 66 15.14 -7.49 13.53
C PHE A 66 14.39 -8.56 14.33
N ALA A 67 15.08 -9.31 15.19
CA ALA A 67 14.48 -10.31 16.06
C ALA A 67 13.40 -9.65 16.96
N GLY A 68 12.15 -10.08 16.80
CA GLY A 68 10.99 -9.52 17.51
C GLY A 68 10.39 -8.24 16.92
N GLN A 69 11.01 -7.61 15.91
CA GLN A 69 10.48 -6.42 15.21
C GLN A 69 10.27 -6.64 13.70
N ASN A 70 10.51 -7.86 13.22
CA ASN A 70 10.44 -8.21 11.80
C ASN A 70 9.10 -7.79 11.16
N ALA A 71 7.97 -8.06 11.82
CA ALA A 71 6.64 -7.69 11.32
C ALA A 71 6.42 -6.17 11.18
N VAL A 72 7.02 -5.36 12.06
CA VAL A 72 6.92 -3.89 12.00
C VAL A 72 7.79 -3.34 10.87
N ALA A 73 9.03 -3.84 10.74
CA ALA A 73 9.95 -3.43 9.70
C ALA A 73 9.43 -3.79 8.29
N SER A 74 8.95 -5.02 8.11
CA SER A 74 8.32 -5.47 6.87
C SER A 74 6.98 -4.78 6.59
N GLY A 75 6.21 -4.42 7.62
CA GLY A 75 5.01 -3.60 7.48
C GLY A 75 5.30 -2.17 6.98
N LEU A 76 6.33 -1.51 7.51
CA LEU A 76 6.76 -0.20 7.03
C LEU A 76 7.31 -0.27 5.61
N PHE A 77 8.04 -1.34 5.29
CA PHE A 77 8.51 -1.57 3.93
C PHE A 77 7.36 -1.79 2.95
N ALA A 78 6.33 -2.55 3.33
CA ALA A 78 5.11 -2.74 2.55
C ALA A 78 4.41 -1.40 2.25
N PHE A 79 4.29 -0.53 3.25
CA PHE A 79 3.71 0.81 3.11
C PHE A 79 4.54 1.73 2.21
N GLY A 80 5.86 1.69 2.35
CA GLY A 80 6.77 2.46 1.50
C GLY A 80 6.72 1.99 0.05
N ALA A 81 6.80 0.67 -0.16
CA ALA A 81 6.74 0.05 -1.48
C ALA A 81 5.43 0.40 -2.21
N SER A 82 4.29 0.30 -1.53
CA SER A 82 3.01 0.70 -2.10
C SER A 82 2.97 2.18 -2.45
N ASN A 83 3.53 3.07 -1.62
CA ASN A 83 3.53 4.53 -1.88
C ASN A 83 4.35 4.89 -3.10
N VAL A 84 5.55 4.32 -3.23
CA VAL A 84 6.44 4.57 -4.36
C VAL A 84 5.81 4.03 -5.65
N ILE A 85 5.36 2.78 -5.64
CA ILE A 85 4.83 2.12 -6.84
C ILE A 85 3.53 2.79 -7.31
N THR A 86 2.61 3.09 -6.40
CA THR A 86 1.36 3.79 -6.75
C THR A 86 1.61 5.25 -7.10
N GLY A 87 2.64 5.88 -6.53
CA GLY A 87 3.11 7.20 -6.93
C GLY A 87 3.61 7.23 -8.37
N ILE A 88 4.42 6.26 -8.75
CA ILE A 88 4.89 6.07 -10.12
C ILE A 88 3.71 5.77 -11.05
N ALA A 89 2.85 4.81 -10.71
CA ALA A 89 1.66 4.46 -11.48
C ALA A 89 0.72 5.66 -11.69
N SER A 90 0.57 6.52 -10.68
CA SER A 90 -0.23 7.74 -10.79
C SER A 90 0.35 8.76 -11.76
N SER A 91 1.68 8.78 -11.96
CA SER A 91 2.34 9.68 -12.91
C SER A 91 2.08 9.29 -14.37
N PHE A 92 1.72 8.05 -14.65
CA PHE A 92 1.39 7.57 -15.99
C PHE A 92 -0.04 7.90 -16.43
N ARG A 93 -0.84 8.52 -15.55
CA ARG A 93 -2.20 9.01 -15.86
C ARG A 93 -2.22 10.43 -16.46
N ASN A 94 -1.05 11.08 -16.55
CA ASN A 94 -0.91 12.42 -17.16
C ASN A 94 -0.70 12.33 -18.67
#